data_AF-A0A673KYT2-F1
#
_entry.id   AF-A0A673KYT2-F1
#
_cell.length_a   1.000
_cell.length_b   1.000
_cell.length_c   1.000
_cell.angle_alpha   90.00
_cell.angle_beta   90.00
_cell.angle_gamma   90.00
#
_symmetry.space_group_name_H-M   'P 1'
#
loop_
_entity.id
_entity.type
_entity.pdbx_description
1 polymer ?
#
loop_
_entity_poly.entity_id
_entity_poly.type
_entity_poly.pdbx_seq_one_letter_code
_entity_poly.pdbx_strand_id
1 'polypeptide(L)' 'IQMSKTYNFMDFPWHSGKVLGQLNEQRQLGLLCDCTFVVDGVDFKAHKAVLAACRNCQCLFSFSVLDCPCII' A
#
# COMPACT_ATOMS: atom_id res chain seq x y z
N ILE A 1 -30.20 2.99 26.89
CA ILE A 1 -29.34 4.04 26.28
C ILE A 1 -28.41 3.32 25.31
N GLN A 2 -28.76 3.27 24.03
CA GLN A 2 -27.94 2.61 23.00
C GLN A 2 -26.76 3.53 22.63
N MET A 3 -25.54 3.07 22.87
CA MET A 3 -24.29 3.73 22.46
C MET A 3 -23.95 3.37 21.00
N SER A 4 -24.84 3.70 20.06
CA SER A 4 -24.57 3.57 18.62
C SER A 4 -24.52 4.96 17.98
N LYS A 5 -23.45 5.70 18.24
CA LYS A 5 -22.99 6.76 17.36
C LYS A 5 -21.56 6.44 16.96
N THR A 6 -21.42 5.50 16.03
CA THR A 6 -20.22 5.36 15.21
C THR A 6 -19.94 6.75 14.62
N TYR A 7 -18.84 7.35 15.05
CA TYR A 7 -18.35 8.62 14.54
C TYR A 7 -18.37 8.57 13.01
N ASN A 8 -19.11 9.49 12.37
CA ASN A 8 -19.12 9.66 10.93
C ASN A 8 -17.69 9.98 10.49
N PHE A 9 -16.96 8.98 9.99
CA PHE A 9 -15.71 9.16 9.28
C PHE A 9 -16.06 9.98 8.05
N MET A 10 -15.55 11.21 7.97
CA MET A 10 -15.73 12.15 6.86
C MET A 10 -15.90 11.43 5.52
N ASP A 11 -17.14 11.30 5.06
CA ASP A 11 -17.47 10.64 3.80
C ASP A 11 -17.00 11.55 2.65
N PHE A 12 -15.75 11.38 2.24
CA PHE A 12 -15.27 11.78 0.93
C PHE A 12 -15.19 10.54 0.03
N PRO A 13 -16.33 10.04 -0.49
CA PRO A 13 -16.39 8.77 -1.23
C PRO A 13 -15.47 8.75 -2.47
N TRP A 14 -15.04 9.91 -2.95
CA TRP A 14 -14.15 10.04 -4.11
C TRP A 14 -12.67 10.34 -3.77
N HIS A 15 -12.39 10.87 -2.56
CA HIS A 15 -11.05 11.36 -2.23
C HIS A 15 -10.02 10.22 -2.17
N SER A 16 -10.41 9.09 -1.57
CA SER A 16 -9.58 7.88 -1.54
C SER A 16 -9.26 7.37 -2.95
N GLY A 17 -10.22 7.38 -3.87
CA GLY A 17 -10.02 6.99 -5.27
C GLY A 17 -9.02 7.89 -6.00
N LYS A 18 -9.12 9.22 -5.83
CA LYS A 18 -8.16 10.17 -6.41
C LYS A 18 -6.75 9.97 -5.87
N VAL A 19 -6.61 9.80 -4.55
CA VAL A 19 -5.31 9.57 -3.90
C VAL A 19 -4.69 8.26 -4.36
N LEU A 20 -5.47 7.17 -4.40
CA LEU A 20 -4.99 5.88 -4.92
C LEU A 20 -4.60 5.95 -6.40
N GLY A 21 -5.32 6.72 -7.21
CA GLY A 21 -4.94 7.01 -8.59
C GLY A 21 -3.58 7.68 -8.69
N GLN A 22 -3.35 8.74 -7.92
CA GLN A 22 -2.07 9.46 -7.90
C GLN A 22 -0.91 8.58 -7.39
N LEU A 23 -1.13 7.76 -6.36
CA LEU A 23 -0.13 6.81 -5.86
C LEU A 23 0.20 5.74 -6.92
N ASN A 24 -0.77 5.33 -7.73
CA ASN A 24 -0.52 4.40 -8.83
C ASN A 24 0.27 5.05 -9.98
N GLU A 25 -0.01 6.31 -10.32
CA GLU A 25 0.81 7.07 -11.29
C GLU A 25 2.26 7.23 -10.80
N GLN A 26 2.44 7.59 -9.53
CA GLN A 26 3.76 7.67 -8.91
C GLN A 26 4.49 6.33 -8.96
N ARG A 27 3.79 5.22 -8.70
CA ARG A 27 4.33 3.86 -8.81
C ARG A 27 4.84 3.56 -10.22
N GLN A 28 4.07 3.90 -11.25
CA GLN A 28 4.44 3.66 -12.65
C GLN A 28 5.65 4.50 -13.08
N LEU A 29 5.75 5.74 -12.57
CA LEU A 29 6.91 6.60 -12.78
C LEU A 29 8.10 6.26 -11.87
N GLY A 30 7.92 5.36 -10.90
CA GLY A 30 8.91 5.00 -9.90
C GLY A 30 9.27 6.13 -8.94
N LEU A 31 8.37 7.08 -8.75
CA LEU A 31 8.51 8.22 -7.84
C LEU A 31 8.00 7.85 -6.45
N LEU A 32 8.70 8.33 -5.41
CA LEU A 32 8.31 8.18 -4.00
C LEU A 32 8.10 6.72 -3.53
N CYS A 33 8.51 5.74 -4.33
CA CYS A 33 8.47 4.33 -3.97
C CYS A 33 9.62 4.01 -3.01
N ASP A 34 9.27 3.49 -1.84
CA ASP A 34 10.18 3.16 -0.74
C ASP A 34 10.44 1.65 -0.60
N CYS A 35 9.87 0.83 -1.49
CA CYS A 35 10.15 -0.59 -1.62
C CYS A 35 10.13 -1.06 -3.08
N THR A 36 10.94 -2.09 -3.37
CA THR A 36 11.05 -2.74 -4.68
C THR A 36 11.06 -4.26 -4.46
N PHE A 37 10.25 -4.97 -5.23
CA PHE A 37 10.27 -6.44 -5.28
C PHE A 37 10.93 -6.88 -6.58
N VAL A 38 11.88 -7.81 -6.52
CA VAL A 38 12.48 -8.41 -7.71
C VAL A 38 11.86 -9.78 -7.91
N VAL A 39 11.26 -10.02 -9.06
CA VAL A 39 10.69 -11.32 -9.43
C VAL A 39 11.21 -11.66 -10.81
N ASP A 40 11.93 -12.77 -10.94
CA ASP A 40 12.54 -13.22 -12.20
C ASP A 40 13.38 -12.12 -12.90
N GLY A 41 14.08 -11.30 -12.11
CA GLY A 41 14.90 -10.19 -12.60
C GLY A 41 14.13 -8.94 -13.02
N VAL A 42 12.83 -8.88 -12.76
CA VAL A 42 11.98 -7.70 -13.01
C VAL A 42 11.70 -6.96 -11.70
N ASP A 43 11.94 -5.66 -11.71
CA ASP A 43 11.73 -4.77 -10.56
C ASP A 43 10.30 -4.22 -10.49
N PHE A 44 9.63 -4.46 -9.36
CA PHE A 44 8.31 -3.93 -9.04
C PHE A 44 8.38 -2.95 -7.88
N LYS A 45 8.30 -1.66 -8.20
CA LYS A 45 8.27 -0.59 -7.20
C LYS A 45 6.91 -0.49 -6.51
N ALA A 46 6.91 -0.15 -5.22
CA ALA A 46 5.69 0.01 -4.43
C ALA A 46 5.88 1.01 -3.27
N HIS A 47 4.78 1.28 -2.57
CA HIS A 47 4.71 2.14 -1.40
C HIS A 47 4.36 1.31 -0.16
N LYS A 48 5.21 1.29 0.86
CA LYS A 48 5.02 0.54 2.11
C LYS A 48 3.71 0.89 2.80
N ALA A 49 3.36 2.18 2.85
CA ALA A 49 2.11 2.66 3.43
C ALA A 49 0.86 2.07 2.75
N VAL A 50 0.89 1.91 1.42
CA VAL A 50 -0.21 1.33 0.65
C VAL A 50 -0.32 -0.17 0.89
N LEU A 51 0.81 -0.88 0.98
CA LEU A 51 0.85 -2.30 1.31
C LEU A 51 0.33 -2.58 2.73
N ALA A 52 0.72 -1.74 3.70
CA ALA A 52 0.26 -1.84 5.08
C ALA A 52 -1.25 -1.59 5.22
N ALA A 53 -1.83 -0.72 4.39
CA ALA A 53 -3.27 -0.43 4.40
C ALA A 53 -4.13 -1.53 3.77
N CYS A 54 -3.54 -2.43 2.98
CA CYS A 54 -4.27 -3.52 2.30
C CYS A 54 -4.21 -4.81 3.12
N ARG A 55 -5.37 -5.35 3.53
CA ARG A 55 -5.46 -6.61 4.29
C ARG A 55 -4.76 -7.79 3.60
N ASN A 56 -4.77 -7.83 2.26
CA ASN A 56 -4.16 -8.92 1.50
C ASN A 56 -2.64 -8.75 1.35
N CYS A 57 -2.14 -7.51 1.43
CA CYS A 57 -0.72 -7.20 1.24
C CYS A 57 0.00 -6.92 2.57
N GLN A 58 -0.70 -6.97 3.70
CA GLN A 58 -0.14 -6.73 5.04
C GLN A 58 0.94 -7.76 5.41
N CYS A 59 0.82 -9.00 4.92
CA CYS A 59 1.86 -10.02 5.09
C CYS A 59 3.15 -9.65 4.34
N LEU A 60 3.03 -9.11 3.12
CA LEU A 60 4.19 -8.59 2.38
C LEU A 60 4.86 -7.45 3.14
N PHE A 61 4.09 -6.54 3.75
CA PHE A 61 4.65 -5.47 4.58
C PHE A 61 5.39 -5.99 5.82
N SER A 62 4.88 -7.04 6.47
CA SER A 62 5.51 -7.63 7.67
C SER A 62 6.77 -8.44 7.34
N PHE A 63 6.83 -9.04 6.15
CA PHE A 63 7.95 -9.87 5.70
C PHE A 63 9.06 -9.08 4.96
N SER A 64 8.78 -7.90 4.41
CA SER A 64 9.75 -7.16 3.58
C SER A 64 10.26 -5.88 4.23
N VAL A 65 11.23 -6.06 5.13
CA VAL A 65 12.39 -5.16 5.14
C VAL A 65 13.74 -5.89 5.32
N LEU A 66 13.83 -7.06 5.97
CA LEU A 66 15.17 -7.62 6.30
C LEU A 66 15.41 -9.15 6.18
N ASP A 67 14.43 -10.06 6.02
CA ASP A 67 14.71 -11.51 6.22
C ASP A 67 14.06 -12.49 5.22
N CYS A 68 13.90 -12.14 3.94
CA CYS A 68 13.44 -13.10 2.93
C CYS A 68 14.55 -13.42 1.90
N PRO A 69 15.20 -14.60 1.97
CA PRO A 69 16.16 -15.06 0.96
C PRO A 69 15.50 -15.46 -0.37
N CYS A 70 14.17 -15.36 -0.51
CA CYS A 70 13.44 -15.75 -1.73
C CYS A 70 13.31 -14.63 -2.79
N ILE A 71 14.04 -13.52 -2.64
CA ILE A 71 14.17 -12.45 -3.66
C ILE A 71 15.55 -12.52 -4.35
N ILE A 72 16.26 -13.65 -4.20
CA ILE A 72 17.48 -13.99 -4.95
C ILE A 72 17.19 -15.20 -5.84
#